data_AF-A0A6B3HKU9-F1
#
_entry.id   AF-A0A6B3HKU9-F1
#
_cell.length_a   1.000
_cell.length_b   1.000
_cell.length_c   1.000
_cell.angle_alpha   90.00
_cell.angle_beta   90.00
_cell.angle_gamma   90.00
#
_symmetry.space_group_name_H-M   'P 1'
#
loop_
_entity.id
_entity.type
_entity.pdbx_description
1 polymer ?
#
loop_
_entity_poly.entity_id
_entity_poly.type
_entity_poly.pdbx_seq_one_letter_code
_entity_poly.pdbx_strand_id
1 'polypeptide(L)'
;GLTVRGEPGSVLVGAARSADDLLVVGVGTRGRWLPGIRPSVTRYCLAHAKCPVLAVPPNPLEAELAAMRGRTWTLPRMAREQGR
;
A
#
# COMPACT_ATOMS: atom_id res chain seq x y z
N GLY A 1 3.68 -11.10 -10.89
CA GLY A 1 2.45 -10.43 -10.41
C GLY A 1 1.62 -10.02 -11.60
N LEU A 2 0.30 -9.98 -11.47
CA LEU A 2 -0.60 -9.50 -12.52
C LEU A 2 -0.65 -7.97 -12.51
N THR A 3 -0.63 -7.36 -13.70
CA THR A 3 -0.74 -5.90 -13.85
C THR A 3 -1.90 -5.59 -14.79
N VAL A 4 -2.78 -4.70 -14.35
CA VAL A 4 -3.96 -4.27 -15.10
C VAL A 4 -3.97 -2.74 -15.15
N ARG A 5 -4.43 -2.16 -16.25
CA ARG A 5 -4.62 -0.71 -16.39
C ARG A 5 -6.08 -0.34 -16.13
N GLY A 6 -6.32 0.75 -15.41
CA GLY A 6 -7.65 1.28 -15.14
C GLY A 6 -7.69 2.11 -13.87
N GLU A 7 -8.89 2.56 -13.49
CA GLU A 7 -9.11 3.23 -12.21
C GLU A 7 -8.94 2.20 -11.07
N PRO A 8 -7.98 2.38 -10.14
CA PRO A 8 -7.58 1.32 -9.21
C PRO A 8 -8.74 0.75 -8.38
N GLY A 9 -9.63 1.61 -7.88
CA GLY A 9 -10.78 1.16 -7.08
C GLY A 9 -11.71 0.22 -7.86
N SER A 10 -12.05 0.59 -9.09
CA SER A 10 -12.92 -0.22 -9.95
C SER A 10 -12.26 -1.54 -10.34
N VAL A 11 -10.98 -1.51 -10.71
CA VAL A 11 -10.22 -2.70 -11.09
C VAL A 11 -10.11 -3.68 -9.92
N LEU A 12 -9.80 -3.19 -8.71
CA LEU A 12 -9.68 -4.03 -7.52
C LEU A 12 -11.01 -4.68 -7.13
N VAL A 13 -12.11 -3.91 -7.11
CA VAL A 13 -13.45 -4.44 -6.84
C VAL A 13 -13.88 -5.45 -7.90
N GLY A 14 -13.57 -5.19 -9.18
CA GLY A 14 -13.88 -6.11 -10.27
C GLY A 14 -13.06 -7.40 -10.26
N ALA A 15 -11.88 -7.38 -9.62
CA ALA A 15 -11.03 -8.56 -9.45
C ALA A 15 -11.46 -9.43 -8.25
N ALA A 16 -11.92 -8.82 -7.15
CA ALA A 16 -12.46 -9.52 -5.98
C ALA A 16 -13.95 -9.85 -6.20
N ARG A 17 -14.21 -10.96 -6.90
CA ARG A 17 -15.55 -11.31 -7.42
C ARG A 17 -16.34 -12.21 -6.49
N SER A 18 -15.67 -13.04 -5.69
CA SER A 18 -16.32 -13.99 -4.80
C SER A 18 -16.64 -13.36 -3.45
N ALA A 19 -17.69 -13.84 -2.79
CA ALA A 19 -17.99 -13.47 -1.41
C ALA A 19 -16.96 -14.04 -0.42
N ASP A 20 -16.28 -15.12 -0.80
CA ASP A 20 -15.22 -15.77 -0.01
C ASP A 20 -13.85 -15.09 -0.15
N ASP A 21 -13.72 -14.10 -1.04
CA ASP A 21 -12.48 -13.35 -1.23
C ASP A 21 -12.25 -12.38 -0.06
N LEU A 22 -10.98 -12.07 0.23
CA LEU A 22 -10.60 -10.98 1.12
C LEU A 22 -9.78 -9.95 0.36
N LEU A 23 -10.33 -8.74 0.22
CA LEU A 23 -9.63 -7.63 -0.40
C LEU A 23 -8.86 -6.83 0.65
N VAL A 24 -7.53 -6.93 0.62
CA VAL A 24 -6.65 -6.17 1.53
C VAL A 24 -6.14 -4.92 0.83
N VAL A 25 -6.37 -3.75 1.44
CA VAL A 25 -5.95 -2.45 0.91
C VAL A 25 -5.23 -1.65 1.99
N GLY A 26 -4.08 -1.07 1.63
CA GLY A 26 -3.38 -0.13 2.50
C GLY A 26 -4.11 1.20 2.59
N VAL A 27 -4.14 1.79 3.78
CA VAL A 27 -4.54 3.17 4.00
C VAL A 27 -3.29 4.03 3.84
N GLY A 28 -3.20 4.78 2.74
CA GLY A 28 -2.09 5.72 2.56
C GLY A 28 -2.08 6.77 3.67
N THR A 29 -0.89 7.11 4.18
CA THR A 29 -0.72 8.36 4.92
C THR A 29 -1.06 9.47 3.93
N ARG A 30 -2.13 10.22 4.17
CA ARG A 30 -2.37 11.45 3.41
C ARG A 30 -1.19 12.37 3.69
N GLY A 31 -0.18 12.32 2.82
CA GLY A 31 0.82 13.36 2.75
C GLY A 31 0.07 14.69 2.60
N ARG A 32 0.58 15.73 3.27
CA ARG A 32 0.03 17.11 3.30
C ARG A 32 -0.03 17.78 1.91
N TRP A 33 0.19 17.01 0.84
CA TRP A 33 0.50 17.48 -0.49
C TRP A 33 -0.70 17.43 -1.45
N LEU A 34 -1.79 16.71 -1.17
CA LEU A 34 -3.01 16.80 -1.99
C LEU A 34 -4.28 16.44 -1.19
N PRO A 35 -4.88 17.36 -0.41
CA PRO A 35 -6.25 17.18 0.01
C PRO A 35 -7.17 17.38 -1.22
N GLY A 36 -7.67 16.29 -1.80
CA GLY A 36 -8.86 16.35 -2.66
C GLY A 36 -8.71 16.08 -4.17
N ILE A 37 -7.54 15.73 -4.72
CA ILE A 37 -7.41 15.52 -6.19
C ILE A 37 -7.79 14.11 -6.65
N ARG A 38 -7.78 13.08 -5.78
CA ARG A 38 -8.24 11.73 -6.14
C ARG A 38 -9.09 11.08 -5.05
N PRO A 39 -10.19 10.38 -5.41
CA PRO A 39 -10.94 9.56 -4.48
C PRO A 39 -10.00 8.54 -3.82
N SER A 40 -10.14 8.34 -2.51
CA SER A 40 -9.39 7.29 -1.82
C SER A 40 -9.80 5.93 -2.38
N VAL A 41 -8.84 5.19 -2.92
CA VAL A 41 -9.04 3.81 -3.40
C VAL A 41 -9.62 2.94 -2.28
N THR A 42 -9.08 3.05 -1.06
CA THR A 42 -9.59 2.36 0.12
C THR A 42 -11.07 2.65 0.36
N ARG A 43 -11.48 3.94 0.32
CA ARG A 43 -12.89 4.33 0.47
C ARG A 43 -13.77 3.76 -0.64
N TYR A 44 -13.27 3.77 -1.88
CA TYR A 44 -14.00 3.18 -3.01
C TYR A 44 -14.23 1.68 -2.81
N CYS A 45 -13.18 0.94 -2.45
CA CYS A 45 -13.27 -0.50 -2.21
C CYS A 45 -14.24 -0.82 -1.06
N LEU A 46 -14.13 -0.11 0.06
CA LEU A 46 -15.04 -0.28 1.21
C LEU A 46 -16.52 -0.05 0.84
N ALA A 47 -16.80 0.86 -0.09
CA ALA A 47 -18.15 1.20 -0.49
C ALA A 47 -18.75 0.29 -1.57
N HIS A 48 -17.92 -0.37 -2.39
CA HIS A 48 -18.40 -1.06 -3.60
C HIS A 48 -18.00 -2.54 -3.70
N ALA A 49 -17.06 -3.02 -2.88
CA ALA A 49 -16.69 -4.43 -2.89
C ALA A 49 -17.85 -5.31 -2.40
N LYS A 50 -18.02 -6.46 -3.05
CA LYS A 50 -18.99 -7.49 -2.63
C LYS A 50 -18.43 -8.45 -1.58
N CYS A 51 -17.13 -8.38 -1.35
CA CYS A 51 -16.39 -9.22 -0.42
C CYS A 51 -15.95 -8.42 0.81
N PRO A 52 -15.57 -9.07 1.93
CA PRO A 52 -14.88 -8.42 3.02
C PRO A 52 -13.66 -7.62 2.56
N VAL A 53 -13.50 -6.42 3.13
CA VAL A 53 -12.37 -5.52 2.83
C VAL A 53 -11.61 -5.21 4.13
N LEU A 54 -10.31 -5.52 4.15
CA LEU A 54 -9.43 -5.18 5.26
C LEU A 54 -8.60 -3.95 4.90
N ALA A 55 -8.91 -2.83 5.55
CA ALA A 55 -8.13 -1.60 5.45
C ALA A 55 -6.97 -1.62 6.46
N VAL A 56 -5.74 -1.70 5.97
CA VAL A 56 -4.54 -1.77 6.81
C VAL A 56 -4.00 -0.36 7.06
N PRO A 57 -3.96 0.12 8.31
CA PRO A 57 -3.38 1.42 8.62
C PRO A 57 -1.86 1.44 8.36
N PRO A 58 -1.27 2.62 8.15
CA PRO A 58 0.17 2.74 7.97
C PRO A 58 0.92 2.26 9.23
N ASN A 59 2.06 1.61 9.04
CA ASN A 59 2.88 1.13 10.15
C ASN A 59 3.67 2.29 10.78
N PRO A 60 3.56 2.54 12.11
CA PRO A 60 4.37 3.54 12.79
C PRO A 60 5.89 3.36 12.58
N LEU A 61 6.35 2.12 12.50
CA LEU A 61 7.75 1.80 12.24
C LEU A 61 8.19 2.21 10.83
N GLU A 62 7.31 2.14 9.83
CA GLU A 62 7.63 2.63 8.47
C GLU A 62 7.83 4.14 8.47
N ALA A 63 7.03 4.88 9.24
CA ALA A 63 7.20 6.32 9.38
C ALA A 63 8.51 6.67 10.10
N GLU A 64 8.86 5.93 11.15
CA GLU A 64 10.14 6.05 11.85
C GLU A 64 11.31 5.72 10.92
N LEU A 65 11.22 4.63 10.15
CA LEU A 65 12.23 4.24 9.17
C LEU A 65 12.36 5.27 8.04
N ALA A 66 11.26 5.85 7.58
CA ALA A 66 11.26 6.92 6.57
C ALA A 66 11.92 8.20 7.12
N ALA A 67 11.63 8.57 8.37
CA ALA A 67 12.28 9.67 9.06
C ALA A 67 13.79 9.41 9.27
N MET A 68 14.18 8.16 9.55
CA MET A 68 15.59 7.77 9.57
C MET A 68 16.23 7.86 8.18
N ARG A 69 15.58 7.37 7.12
CA ARG A 69 16.09 7.40 5.74
C ARG A 69 16.20 8.82 5.15
N GLY A 70 15.42 9.78 5.62
CA GLY A 70 15.58 11.20 5.29
C GLY A 70 16.89 11.81 5.82
N ARG A 71 17.56 11.14 6.76
CA ARG A 71 18.91 11.42 7.23
C ARG A 71 19.82 10.39 6.54
N THR A 72 20.44 10.76 5.42
CA THR A 72 21.36 9.91 4.62
C THR A 72 22.03 8.80 5.44
N TRP A 73 21.77 7.55 5.07
CA TRP A 73 22.60 6.42 5.48
C TRP A 73 22.93 5.54 4.28
N THR A 74 24.14 5.72 3.77
CA THR A 74 24.91 4.68 3.08
C THR A 74 24.97 3.47 4.01
N LEU A 75 24.31 2.37 3.65
CA LEU A 75 24.62 1.09 4.26
C LEU A 75 26.13 0.85 4.05
N PRO A 76 26.95 0.65 5.10
CA PRO A 76 28.22 0.01 4.89
C PRO A 76 27.87 -1.34 4.28
N ARG A 77 28.18 -1.47 3.00
CA ARG A 77 28.18 -2.69 2.20
C ARG A 77 28.53 -3.82 3.16
N MET A 78 27.53 -4.58 3.61
CA MET A 78 27.80 -5.72 4.47
C MET A 78 28.82 -6.55 3.70
N ALA A 79 30.02 -6.61 4.28
CA ALA A 79 31.13 -7.29 3.69
C ALA A 79 30.63 -8.69 3.39
N ARG A 80 30.71 -9.04 2.11
CA ARG A 80 30.55 -10.42 1.67
C ARG A 80 31.58 -11.22 2.47
N GLU A 81 31.15 -11.96 3.48
CA GLU A 81 31.86 -13.18 3.86
C GLU A 81 31.54 -14.22 2.79
N GLN A 82 32.22 -14.07 1.66
CA GLN A 82 32.51 -15.18 0.76
C GLN A 82 33.90 -15.69 1.14
N GLY A 83 33.93 -16.90 1.68
CA GLY A 83 35.09 -17.80 1.60
C GLY A 83 36.05 -17.78 2.78
N ARG A 84 35.89 -18.73 3.71
CA ARG A 84 36.75 -19.92 3.80
C ARG A 84 36.10 -20.98 4.70
#